data_AF-A0A355C0J4-F1
#
_entry.id   AF-A0A355C0J4-F1
#
_cell.length_a   1.000
_cell.length_b   1.000
_cell.length_c   1.000
_cell.angle_alpha   90.00
_cell.angle_beta   90.00
_cell.angle_gamma   90.00
#
_symmetry.space_group_name_H-M   'P 1'
#
loop_
_entity.id
_entity.type
_entity.pdbx_description
1 polymer ?
#
loop_
_entity_poly.entity_id
_entity_poly.type
_entity_poly.pdbx_seq_one_letter_code
_entity_poly.pdbx_strand_id
1 'polypeptide(L)'
;MTANFDAYPRHWGLSRADRNINHRRVPNIEVYFTRAGWRLPASRDAADYRAGDIVAWSLEGGKGFRPHIGVVTDRIGRSGRPLIAHNIGAGPKLKGALFDWPMTGRYRP
;
A
#
# COMPACT_ATOMS: atom_id res chain seq x y z
N MET A 1 15.54 -3.77 7.31
CA MET A 1 15.17 -5.09 6.76
C MET A 1 16.15 -6.19 7.15
N THR A 2 17.46 -6.05 6.91
CA THR A 2 18.48 -7.07 7.21
C THR A 2 18.42 -7.64 8.63
N ALA A 3 18.27 -6.79 9.65
CA ALA A 3 18.20 -7.21 11.05
C ALA A 3 16.98 -8.07 11.40
N ASN A 4 16.00 -8.21 10.50
CA ASN A 4 14.79 -8.97 10.73
C ASN A 4 14.31 -9.63 9.42
N PHE A 5 15.25 -10.17 8.64
CA PHE A 5 14.96 -10.66 7.29
C PHE A 5 13.80 -11.68 7.26
N ASP A 6 13.71 -12.52 8.28
CA ASP A 6 12.69 -13.56 8.40
C ASP A 6 11.26 -13.03 8.62
N ALA A 7 11.12 -11.78 9.06
CA ALA A 7 9.81 -11.14 9.21
C ALA A 7 9.21 -10.67 7.88
N TYR A 8 10.00 -10.67 6.79
CA TYR A 8 9.59 -10.17 5.48
C TYR A 8 9.16 -11.31 4.56
N PRO A 9 8.27 -11.05 3.58
CA PRO A 9 7.76 -12.10 2.73
C PRO A 9 8.84 -12.81 1.91
N ARG A 10 8.71 -14.13 1.72
CA ARG A 10 9.71 -14.97 1.04
C ARG A 10 9.36 -15.33 -0.41
N HIS A 11 8.34 -14.68 -0.99
CA HIS A 11 7.78 -15.01 -2.31
C HIS A 11 8.77 -14.92 -3.49
N TRP A 12 9.97 -14.37 -3.26
CA TRP A 12 10.96 -14.11 -4.30
C TRP A 12 12.12 -15.11 -4.34
N GLY A 13 12.10 -16.15 -3.48
CA GLY A 13 13.15 -17.19 -3.46
C GLY A 13 14.54 -16.68 -3.09
N LEU A 14 14.63 -15.51 -2.47
CA LEU A 14 15.91 -14.90 -2.11
C LEU A 14 16.41 -15.45 -0.76
N SER A 15 17.69 -15.82 -0.70
CA SER A 15 18.36 -16.25 0.54
C SER A 15 18.83 -15.09 1.42
N ARG A 16 18.79 -13.85 0.91
CA ARG A 16 19.18 -12.63 1.63
C ARG A 16 18.40 -11.41 1.14
N ALA A 17 18.46 -10.32 1.89
CA ALA A 17 17.85 -9.06 1.49
C ALA A 17 18.53 -8.48 0.23
N ASP A 18 17.72 -8.06 -0.74
CA ASP A 18 18.16 -7.36 -1.94
C ASP A 18 18.02 -5.84 -1.73
N ARG A 19 19.17 -5.16 -1.60
CA ARG A 19 19.24 -3.73 -1.31
C ARG A 19 18.65 -2.87 -2.43
N ASN A 20 18.63 -3.35 -3.68
CA ASN A 20 18.22 -2.59 -4.86
C ASN A 20 16.71 -2.53 -5.04
N ILE A 21 15.97 -3.49 -4.48
CA ILE A 21 14.52 -3.60 -4.73
C ILE A 21 13.68 -3.72 -3.48
N ASN A 22 14.22 -4.23 -2.37
CA ASN A 22 13.39 -4.53 -1.22
C ASN A 22 12.71 -3.31 -0.60
N HIS A 23 13.37 -2.15 -0.66
CA HIS A 23 12.84 -0.88 -0.14
C HIS A 23 11.65 -0.34 -0.95
N ARG A 24 11.43 -0.83 -2.18
CA ARG A 24 10.32 -0.44 -3.06
C ARG A 24 9.25 -1.51 -3.25
N ARG A 25 9.38 -2.66 -2.57
CA ARG A 25 8.40 -3.75 -2.64
C ARG A 25 7.26 -3.48 -1.67
N VAL A 26 6.04 -3.38 -2.18
CA VAL A 26 4.85 -3.08 -1.35
C VAL A 26 4.70 -4.05 -0.18
N PRO A 27 4.78 -5.39 -0.33
CA PRO A 27 4.65 -6.30 0.82
C PRO A 27 5.72 -6.11 1.89
N ASN A 28 6.92 -5.67 1.49
CA ASN A 28 7.96 -5.32 2.44
C ASN A 28 7.63 -4.03 3.20
N ILE A 29 7.12 -3.02 2.48
CA ILE A 29 6.70 -1.75 3.06
C ILE A 29 5.55 -1.98 4.06
N GLU A 30 4.59 -2.85 3.73
CA GLU A 30 3.49 -3.26 4.62
C GLU A 30 3.99 -3.86 5.94
N VAL A 31 4.96 -4.80 5.88
CA VAL A 31 5.59 -5.37 7.08
C VAL A 31 6.30 -4.30 7.89
N TYR A 32 7.04 -3.40 7.22
CA TYR A 32 7.73 -2.30 7.90
C TYR A 32 6.76 -1.38 8.65
N PHE A 33 5.69 -0.91 7.99
CA PHE A 33 4.69 -0.05 8.61
C PHE A 33 3.92 -0.74 9.74
N THR A 34 3.59 -2.02 9.56
CA THR A 34 2.93 -2.80 10.62
C THR A 34 3.78 -2.85 11.88
N ARG A 35 5.09 -3.09 11.72
CA ARG A 35 6.03 -3.13 12.85
C ARG A 35 6.31 -1.77 13.47
N ALA A 36 6.14 -0.70 12.71
CA ALA A 36 6.19 0.67 13.22
C ALA A 36 4.93 1.06 14.01
N GLY A 37 3.92 0.17 14.10
CA GLY A 37 2.67 0.44 14.82
C GLY A 37 1.68 1.31 14.03
N TRP A 38 1.91 1.51 12.74
CA TRP A 38 1.12 2.43 11.91
C TRP A 38 -0.13 1.80 11.31
N ARG A 39 -0.31 0.47 11.43
CA ARG A 39 -1.42 -0.24 10.81
C ARG A 39 -2.74 0.15 11.47
N LEU A 40 -3.70 0.58 10.66
CA LEU A 40 -5.07 0.87 11.07
C LEU A 40 -6.03 -0.20 10.56
N PRO A 41 -7.20 -0.37 11.20
CA PRO A 41 -8.28 -1.19 10.64
C PRO A 41 -8.68 -0.68 9.25
N ALA A 42 -8.89 -1.63 8.33
CA ALA A 42 -9.49 -1.31 7.04
C ALA A 42 -10.97 -0.95 7.24
N SER A 43 -11.43 0.09 6.56
CA SER A 43 -12.83 0.53 6.58
C SER A 43 -13.34 0.77 5.17
N ARG A 44 -14.65 0.63 4.97
CA ARG A 44 -15.34 1.01 3.73
C ARG A 44 -15.94 2.41 3.78
N ASP A 45 -15.82 3.10 4.92
CA ASP A 45 -16.18 4.50 5.03
C ASP A 45 -15.02 5.39 4.55
N ALA A 46 -15.29 6.28 3.61
CA ALA A 46 -14.30 7.22 3.10
C ALA A 46 -13.90 8.27 4.16
N ALA A 47 -14.78 8.58 5.11
CA ALA A 47 -14.52 9.57 6.17
C ALA A 47 -13.42 9.12 7.15
N ASP A 48 -13.17 7.81 7.23
CA ASP A 48 -12.10 7.31 8.08
C ASP A 48 -10.71 7.70 7.56
N TYR A 49 -10.57 7.92 6.25
CA TYR A 49 -9.28 8.15 5.58
C TYR A 49 -8.88 9.61 5.63
N ARG A 50 -7.62 9.87 6.03
CA ARG A 50 -7.06 11.22 6.12
C ARG A 50 -5.93 11.41 5.11
N ALA A 51 -5.72 12.66 4.69
CA ALA A 51 -4.57 13.00 3.88
C ALA A 51 -3.27 12.53 4.56
N GLY A 52 -2.38 11.89 3.78
CA GLY A 52 -1.16 11.26 4.29
C GLY A 52 -1.33 9.79 4.71
N ASP A 53 -2.56 9.28 4.87
CA ASP A 53 -2.77 7.84 5.04
C ASP A 53 -2.20 7.10 3.83
N ILE A 54 -1.58 5.96 4.08
CA ILE A 54 -1.04 5.08 3.05
C ILE A 54 -1.93 3.85 2.93
N VAL A 55 -2.28 3.50 1.69
CA VAL A 55 -3.16 2.36 1.40
C VAL A 55 -2.45 1.43 0.43
N ALA A 56 -2.49 0.14 0.75
CA ALA A 56 -1.97 -0.94 -0.08
C ALA A 56 -3.12 -1.82 -0.59
N TRP A 57 -2.99 -2.31 -1.82
CA TRP A 57 -3.99 -3.12 -2.51
C TRP A 57 -3.40 -4.36 -3.18
N SER A 58 -4.27 -5.33 -3.46
CA SER A 58 -4.03 -6.41 -4.43
C SER A 58 -4.82 -6.13 -5.71
N LEU A 59 -4.14 -5.81 -6.82
CA LEU A 59 -4.81 -5.53 -8.10
C LEU A 59 -5.47 -6.78 -8.73
N GLU A 60 -5.03 -7.98 -8.33
CA GLU A 60 -5.58 -9.25 -8.80
C GLU A 60 -6.62 -9.85 -7.86
N GLY A 61 -6.93 -9.18 -6.74
CA GLY A 61 -7.91 -9.66 -5.77
C GLY A 61 -7.67 -11.09 -5.30
N GLY A 62 -6.41 -11.44 -5.04
CA GLY A 62 -6.01 -12.77 -4.55
C GLY A 62 -5.77 -13.82 -5.64
N LYS A 63 -6.00 -13.51 -6.92
CA LYS A 63 -5.72 -14.42 -8.04
C LYS A 63 -4.27 -14.41 -8.51
N GLY A 64 -3.44 -13.54 -7.94
CA GLY A 64 -2.01 -13.48 -8.22
C GLY A 64 -1.31 -12.33 -7.47
N PHE A 65 -0.04 -12.12 -7.80
CA PHE A 65 0.87 -11.25 -7.06
C PHE A 65 1.09 -9.92 -7.78
N ARG A 66 0.07 -9.06 -7.77
CA ARG A 66 0.16 -7.65 -8.21
C ARG A 66 -0.15 -6.69 -7.06
N PRO A 67 0.80 -6.51 -6.12
CA PRO A 67 0.61 -5.57 -5.02
C PRO A 67 0.77 -4.13 -5.53
N HIS A 68 -0.05 -3.22 -4.99
CA HIS A 68 -0.04 -1.80 -5.34
C HIS A 68 -0.15 -0.93 -4.09
N ILE A 69 0.28 0.32 -4.16
CA ILE A 69 0.26 1.25 -3.03
C ILE A 69 0.01 2.68 -3.50
N GLY A 70 -0.57 3.49 -2.62
CA GLY A 70 -0.86 4.89 -2.88
C GLY A 70 -1.04 5.68 -1.59
N VAL A 71 -1.05 7.01 -1.73
CA VAL A 71 -1.21 7.94 -0.63
C VAL A 71 -2.55 8.66 -0.78
N VAL A 72 -3.31 8.73 0.31
CA VAL A 72 -4.55 9.50 0.40
C VAL A 72 -4.19 10.99 0.37
N THR A 73 -4.85 11.75 -0.48
CA THR A 73 -4.67 13.21 -0.57
C THR A 73 -5.81 13.96 0.12
N ASP A 74 -5.63 15.26 0.28
CA ASP A 74 -6.64 16.21 0.76
C ASP A 74 -7.65 16.59 -0.33
N ARG A 75 -7.42 16.22 -1.60
CA ARG A 75 -8.32 16.52 -2.71
C ARG A 75 -9.48 15.54 -2.76
N ILE A 76 -10.70 16.05 -2.77
CA ILE A 76 -11.92 15.26 -2.88
C ILE A 76 -12.32 15.12 -4.36
N GLY A 77 -12.58 13.89 -4.80
CA GLY A 77 -13.06 13.59 -6.13
C GLY A 77 -14.57 13.79 -6.29
N ARG A 78 -15.08 13.65 -7.51
CA ARG A 78 -16.52 13.77 -7.82
C ARG A 78 -17.41 12.79 -7.02
N SER A 79 -16.85 11.66 -6.59
CA SER A 79 -17.55 10.67 -5.76
C SER A 79 -17.64 11.03 -4.29
N GLY A 80 -17.13 12.20 -3.87
CA GLY A 80 -17.05 12.61 -2.47
C GLY A 80 -15.93 11.93 -1.67
N ARG A 81 -15.11 11.09 -2.33
CA ARG A 81 -14.00 10.36 -1.70
C ARG A 81 -12.67 11.09 -1.93
N PRO A 82 -11.70 10.99 -1.00
CA PRO A 82 -10.34 11.43 -1.24
C PRO A 82 -9.75 10.81 -2.50
N LEU A 83 -9.03 11.62 -3.28
CA LEU A 83 -8.24 11.16 -4.40
C LEU A 83 -6.93 10.56 -3.89
N ILE A 84 -6.45 9.56 -4.61
CA ILE A 84 -5.23 8.81 -4.32
C ILE A 84 -4.12 9.25 -5.27
N ALA A 85 -2.98 9.64 -4.71
CA ALA A 85 -1.74 9.78 -5.44
C ALA A 85 -1.06 8.40 -5.55
N HIS A 86 -0.89 7.90 -6.77
CA HIS A 86 -0.26 6.61 -7.04
C HIS A 86 0.33 6.56 -8.45
N ASN A 87 1.18 5.57 -8.74
CA ASN A 87 1.76 5.38 -10.07
C ASN A 87 1.54 3.94 -10.54
N ILE A 88 0.82 3.76 -11.65
CA ILE A 88 0.51 2.44 -12.21
C ILE A 88 0.50 2.50 -13.74
N GLY A 89 1.50 1.88 -14.39
CA GLY A 89 1.60 1.69 -15.84
C GLY A 89 1.73 2.98 -16.67
N ALA A 90 0.74 3.86 -16.60
CA ALA A 90 0.61 5.13 -17.32
C ALA A 90 1.17 6.34 -16.53
N GLY A 91 2.13 6.10 -15.63
CA GLY A 91 2.78 7.13 -14.81
C GLY A 91 1.99 7.56 -13.56
N PRO A 92 2.47 8.60 -12.86
CA PRO A 92 1.81 9.15 -11.68
C PRO A 92 0.44 9.71 -12.01
N LYS A 93 -0.56 9.37 -11.19
CA LYS A 93 -1.94 9.83 -11.31
C LYS A 93 -2.47 10.26 -9.95
N LEU A 94 -3.41 11.20 -10.00
CA LEU A 94 -4.33 11.51 -8.92
C LEU A 94 -5.70 10.94 -9.31
N LYS A 95 -6.14 9.84 -8.68
CA LYS A 95 -7.33 9.08 -9.09
C LYS A 95 -8.21 8.73 -7.89
N GLY A 96 -9.53 8.71 -8.05
CA GLY A 96 -10.46 8.20 -7.04
C GLY A 96 -10.41 6.68 -6.90
N ALA A 97 -9.27 6.12 -6.51
CA ALA A 97 -8.99 4.68 -6.52
C ALA A 97 -9.07 4.01 -5.15
N LEU A 98 -9.47 4.74 -4.11
CA LEU A 98 -9.40 4.32 -2.70
C LEU A 98 -10.01 2.93 -2.45
N PHE A 99 -11.11 2.62 -3.14
CA PHE A 99 -11.85 1.35 -3.02
C PHE A 99 -11.97 0.57 -4.34
N ASP A 100 -11.15 0.90 -5.35
CA ASP A 100 -11.19 0.23 -6.67
C ASP A 100 -10.70 -1.22 -6.61
N TRP A 101 -9.86 -1.54 -5.61
CA TRP A 101 -9.23 -2.84 -5.46
C TRP A 101 -9.30 -3.34 -4.00
N PRO A 102 -9.19 -4.65 -3.77
CA PRO A 102 -9.09 -5.22 -2.43
C PRO A 102 -7.90 -4.63 -1.67
N MET A 103 -8.19 -4.01 -0.53
CA MET A 103 -7.20 -3.42 0.36
C MET A 103 -6.49 -4.52 1.16
N THR A 104 -5.17 -4.49 1.19
CA THR A 104 -4.32 -5.39 1.99
C THR A 104 -3.82 -4.71 3.27
N GLY A 105 -3.75 -3.38 3.26
CA GLY A 105 -3.34 -2.61 4.43
C GLY A 105 -3.67 -1.13 4.32
N ARG A 106 -3.85 -0.54 5.50
CA ARG A 106 -4.03 0.89 5.73
C ARG A 106 -3.08 1.30 6.83
N TYR A 107 -2.36 2.41 6.63
CA TYR A 107 -1.32 2.86 7.53
C TYR A 107 -1.36 4.37 7.74
N ARG A 108 -1.06 4.81 8.95
CA ARG A 108 -0.88 6.23 9.30
C ARG A 108 0.43 6.40 10.08
N PRO A 109 1.48 6.91 9.41
CA PRO A 109 2.74 7.26 10.06
C PRO A 109 2.62 8.38 11.10
#